data_AF-A0A5C5R7W0-F1
#
_entry.id   AF-A0A5C5R7W0-F1
#
_cell.length_a   1.000
_cell.length_b   1.000
_cell.length_c   1.000
_cell.angle_alpha   90.00
_cell.angle_beta   90.00
_cell.angle_gamma   90.00
#
_symmetry.space_group_name_H-M   'P 1'
#
loop_
_entity.id
_entity.type
_entity.pdbx_description
1 polymer ?
#
loop_
_entity_poly.entity_id
_entity_poly.type
_entity_poly.pdbx_seq_one_letter_code
_entity_poly.pdbx_strand_id
1 'polypeptide(L)'
;RRKSTGSLGNSTSGQWWLSRSAAVLMAVTVTIAPVGLLGAGTALAAEPCTPLTVYGIQGTGQSSPNAPADLDTGFLAEVMKPLKRTAGSLVDRKYVPYSASFGGAGPSTPGQTASYADSVQGAGNKAIEWANARVTRCPSTKFAFVGYSQGAHAVKGALDMILEGKSKVT
;
A
#
# COMPACT_ATOMS: atom_id res chain seq x y z
N ARG A 1 -9.21 -62.09 2.73
CA ARG A 1 -8.00 -61.24 2.60
C ARG A 1 -7.99 -60.29 3.81
N ARG A 2 -7.24 -60.52 4.90
CA ARG A 2 -5.87 -59.96 5.20
C ARG A 2 -5.67 -58.57 4.56
N LYS A 3 -5.33 -57.48 5.24
CA LYS A 3 -4.49 -57.17 6.43
C LYS A 3 -4.97 -55.79 7.00
N SER A 4 -5.03 -55.57 8.32
CA SER A 4 -3.98 -54.99 9.20
C SER A 4 -3.61 -53.55 8.79
N THR A 5 -3.67 -52.53 9.65
CA THR A 5 -2.87 -52.36 10.88
C THR A 5 -3.47 -51.35 11.86
N GLY A 6 -3.47 -51.69 13.16
CA GLY A 6 -3.49 -50.71 14.26
C GLY A 6 -2.07 -50.44 14.76
N SER A 7 -1.90 -49.44 15.63
CA SER A 7 -1.45 -49.62 17.02
C SER A 7 -1.12 -48.27 17.66
N LEU A 8 -1.83 -47.95 18.74
CA LEU A 8 -1.35 -47.13 19.84
C LEU A 8 -0.21 -47.88 20.56
N GLY A 9 0.73 -47.17 21.19
CA GLY A 9 1.74 -47.79 22.02
C GLY A 9 2.63 -46.75 22.70
N ASN A 10 2.27 -46.40 23.92
CA ASN A 10 3.04 -45.57 24.84
C ASN A 10 3.80 -46.46 25.84
N SER A 11 4.92 -45.92 26.34
CA SER A 11 5.65 -46.31 27.54
C SER A 11 6.40 -47.64 27.56
N THR A 12 7.72 -47.58 27.79
CA THR A 12 8.32 -48.21 28.97
C THR A 12 9.75 -47.73 29.20
N SER A 13 9.98 -47.37 30.46
CA SER A 13 11.22 -47.02 31.13
C SER A 13 12.23 -48.17 31.19
N GLY A 14 13.51 -47.85 30.93
CA GLY A 14 14.65 -48.71 31.23
C GLY A 14 15.86 -47.88 31.65
N GLN A 15 16.07 -47.77 32.96
CA GLN A 15 17.38 -47.49 33.57
C GLN A 15 18.26 -48.74 33.34
N TRP A 16 19.58 -48.67 33.17
CA TRP A 16 20.58 -48.65 34.23
C TRP A 16 21.99 -48.63 33.61
N TRP A 17 22.96 -48.24 34.47
CA TRP A 17 24.41 -48.48 34.45
C TRP A 17 25.31 -47.31 34.08
N LEU A 18 25.93 -46.80 35.14
CA LEU A 18 26.95 -45.77 35.21
C LEU A 18 28.23 -46.20 34.50
N SER A 19 28.96 -45.23 33.95
CA SER A 19 30.40 -45.18 34.22
C SER A 19 30.92 -43.76 34.31
N ARG A 20 31.77 -43.56 35.30
CA ARG A 20 32.32 -42.30 35.79
C ARG A 20 33.44 -41.85 34.86
N SER A 21 33.54 -40.55 34.59
CA SER A 21 34.83 -39.88 34.41
C SER A 21 34.65 -38.37 34.59
N ALA A 22 35.28 -37.85 35.63
CA ALA A 22 35.43 -36.43 35.87
C ALA A 22 36.52 -35.88 34.94
N ALA A 23 36.23 -34.79 34.25
CA ALA A 23 37.25 -33.90 33.71
C ALA A 23 36.76 -32.46 33.91
N VAL A 24 37.32 -31.81 34.91
CA VAL A 24 37.27 -30.36 35.08
C VAL A 24 38.17 -29.78 33.99
N LEU A 25 37.60 -29.00 33.08
CA LEU A 25 38.35 -28.19 32.11
C LEU A 25 37.80 -26.76 32.12
N MET A 26 38.77 -25.84 32.04
CA MET A 26 38.67 -24.43 32.40
C MET A 26 37.80 -23.60 31.44
N ALA A 27 37.31 -22.49 31.99
CA ALA A 27 36.42 -21.51 31.37
C ALA A 27 37.03 -20.79 30.15
N VAL A 28 36.19 -20.57 29.14
CA VAL A 28 36.27 -19.42 28.23
C VAL A 28 34.85 -18.89 28.04
N THR A 29 34.49 -17.86 28.79
CA THR A 29 33.29 -17.07 28.50
C THR A 29 33.61 -16.13 27.33
N VAL A 30 33.20 -16.50 26.12
CA VAL A 30 33.18 -15.57 24.99
C VAL A 30 32.01 -14.61 25.22
N THR A 31 32.32 -13.38 25.61
CA THR A 31 31.34 -12.28 25.58
C THR A 31 31.09 -11.90 24.14
N ILE A 32 30.04 -12.46 23.53
CA ILE A 32 29.54 -11.99 22.24
C ILE A 32 28.88 -10.64 22.52
N ALA A 33 29.59 -9.55 22.26
CA ALA A 33 28.96 -8.24 22.20
C ALA A 33 27.89 -8.28 21.11
N PRO A 34 26.62 -7.91 21.38
CA PRO A 34 25.66 -7.74 20.30
C PRO A 34 26.16 -6.58 19.44
N VAL A 35 26.67 -6.89 18.25
CA VAL A 35 26.85 -5.90 17.19
C VAL A 35 25.44 -5.45 16.85
N GLY A 36 25.02 -4.33 17.42
CA GLY A 36 23.80 -3.67 17.04
C GLY A 36 23.90 -3.30 15.57
N LEU A 37 23.37 -4.15 14.69
CA LEU A 37 22.99 -3.75 13.36
C LEU A 37 21.82 -2.78 13.53
N LEU A 38 22.14 -1.52 13.80
CA LEU A 38 21.27 -0.41 13.43
C LEU A 38 21.21 -0.47 11.91
N GLY A 39 20.27 -1.25 11.38
CA GLY A 39 19.86 -1.13 10.00
C GLY A 39 19.53 0.34 9.79
N ALA A 40 20.33 1.03 8.99
CA ALA A 40 20.03 2.35 8.52
C ALA A 40 18.76 2.22 7.67
N GLY A 41 17.60 2.28 8.31
CA GLY A 41 16.35 2.52 7.63
C GLY A 41 16.56 3.83 6.88
N THR A 42 16.54 3.78 5.56
CA THR A 42 16.47 4.99 4.76
C THR A 42 15.17 5.68 5.17
N ALA A 43 15.27 6.66 6.06
CA ALA A 43 14.17 7.54 6.36
C ALA A 43 13.83 8.22 5.04
N LEU A 44 12.75 7.76 4.40
CA LEU A 44 12.19 8.43 3.24
C LEU A 44 11.91 9.86 3.71
N ALA A 45 12.61 10.83 3.13
CA ALA A 45 12.39 12.23 3.44
C ALA A 45 10.89 12.50 3.28
N ALA A 46 10.25 12.98 4.36
CA ALA A 46 8.85 13.32 4.31
C ALA A 46 8.63 14.34 3.19
N GLU A 47 7.68 14.07 2.28
CA GLU A 47 7.42 15.02 1.21
C GLU A 47 6.99 16.38 1.78
N PRO A 48 7.59 17.50 1.33
CA PRO A 48 7.33 18.82 1.88
C PRO A 48 5.85 19.17 1.77
N CYS A 49 5.31 19.92 2.73
CA CYS A 49 3.92 20.35 2.70
C CYS A 49 3.72 21.41 1.60
N THR A 50 2.93 21.06 0.59
CA THR A 50 2.55 21.98 -0.49
C THR A 50 1.24 22.70 -0.16
N PRO A 51 1.07 23.98 -0.56
CA PRO A 51 -0.19 24.69 -0.39
C PRO A 51 -1.38 23.97 -1.00
N LEU A 52 -1.24 23.37 -2.18
CA LEU A 52 -2.27 22.57 -2.85
C LEU A 52 -1.73 21.19 -3.19
N THR A 53 -2.52 20.15 -2.93
CA THR A 53 -2.31 18.80 -3.47
C THR A 53 -3.49 18.44 -4.37
N VAL A 54 -3.22 18.03 -5.60
CA VAL A 54 -4.24 17.62 -6.57
C VAL A 54 -4.18 16.11 -6.79
N TYR A 55 -5.28 15.42 -6.52
CA TYR A 55 -5.42 13.99 -6.80
C TYR A 55 -6.15 13.77 -8.13
N GLY A 56 -5.45 13.19 -9.09
CA GLY A 56 -5.98 12.82 -10.39
C GLY A 56 -6.44 11.36 -10.42
N ILE A 57 -7.71 11.11 -10.77
CA ILE A 57 -8.26 9.77 -10.97
C ILE A 57 -8.47 9.54 -12.46
N GLN A 58 -7.66 8.65 -13.01
CA GLN A 58 -7.65 8.32 -14.44
C GLN A 58 -8.93 7.61 -14.89
N GLY A 59 -9.15 7.53 -16.20
CA GLY A 59 -10.23 6.73 -16.76
C GLY A 59 -9.91 5.23 -16.83
N THR A 60 -10.89 4.48 -17.31
CA THR A 60 -10.78 3.04 -17.55
C THR A 60 -9.53 2.71 -18.39
N GLY A 61 -8.72 1.74 -17.94
CA GLY A 61 -7.52 1.31 -18.64
C GLY A 61 -6.30 2.22 -18.55
N GLN A 62 -6.41 3.37 -17.86
CA GLN A 62 -5.34 4.37 -17.79
C GLN A 62 -4.62 4.40 -16.44
N SER A 63 -4.86 3.39 -15.59
CA SER A 63 -4.19 3.17 -14.32
C SER A 63 -4.07 1.66 -14.06
N SER A 64 -3.44 1.31 -12.95
CA SER A 64 -3.39 -0.04 -12.39
C SER A 64 -3.10 0.06 -10.88
N PRO A 65 -3.27 -1.01 -10.09
CA PRO A 65 -2.97 -0.99 -8.65
C PRO A 65 -1.53 -0.59 -8.32
N ASN A 66 -0.61 -0.76 -9.27
CA ASN A 66 0.81 -0.46 -9.12
C ASN A 66 1.25 0.71 -10.04
N ALA A 67 0.31 1.48 -10.60
CA ALA A 67 0.65 2.61 -11.46
C ALA A 67 1.47 3.65 -10.68
N PRO A 68 2.50 4.26 -11.30
CA PRO A 68 3.30 5.29 -10.65
C PRO A 68 2.44 6.53 -10.36
N ALA A 69 2.43 6.97 -9.10
CA ALA A 69 1.61 8.12 -8.67
C ALA A 69 2.13 9.47 -9.19
N ASP A 70 3.41 9.56 -9.50
CA ASP A 70 4.09 10.82 -9.83
C ASP A 70 4.25 11.07 -11.34
N LEU A 71 3.98 10.06 -12.15
CA LEU A 71 4.19 10.13 -13.60
C LEU A 71 2.95 10.70 -14.31
N ASP A 72 3.16 11.77 -15.08
CA ASP A 72 2.12 12.31 -15.97
C ASP A 72 1.78 11.26 -17.04
N THR A 73 0.58 10.67 -16.95
CA THR A 73 0.11 9.63 -17.89
C THR A 73 -1.37 9.77 -18.20
N GLY A 74 -1.81 9.09 -19.28
CA GLY A 74 -3.18 9.06 -19.77
C GLY A 74 -3.80 10.46 -19.97
N PHE A 75 -5.12 10.54 -19.92
CA PHE A 75 -5.84 11.77 -20.30
C PHE A 75 -5.53 12.94 -19.36
N LEU A 76 -5.50 12.73 -18.04
CA LEU A 76 -5.30 13.86 -17.11
C LEU A 76 -3.89 14.46 -17.18
N ALA A 77 -2.91 13.83 -17.84
CA ALA A 77 -1.63 14.47 -18.14
C ALA A 77 -1.78 15.78 -18.92
N GLU A 78 -2.82 15.91 -19.74
CA GLU A 78 -3.09 17.12 -20.52
C GLU A 78 -3.40 18.34 -19.65
N VAL A 79 -3.89 18.14 -18.42
CA VAL A 79 -4.23 19.24 -17.48
C VAL A 79 -3.28 19.30 -16.29
N MET A 80 -2.79 18.16 -15.81
CA MET A 80 -1.94 18.07 -14.63
C MET A 80 -0.49 18.50 -14.91
N LYS A 81 0.05 18.17 -16.09
CA LYS A 81 1.38 18.61 -16.51
C LYS A 81 1.48 20.13 -16.64
N PRO A 82 0.58 20.84 -17.35
CA PRO A 82 0.64 22.31 -17.39
C PRO A 82 0.37 22.93 -16.02
N LEU A 83 -0.53 22.38 -15.20
CA LEU A 83 -0.73 22.83 -13.81
C LEU A 83 0.58 22.83 -13.02
N LYS A 84 1.30 21.69 -13.03
CA LYS A 84 2.58 21.56 -12.30
C LYS A 84 3.65 22.49 -12.86
N ARG A 85 3.72 22.65 -14.18
CA ARG A 85 4.67 23.56 -14.84
C ARG A 85 4.43 25.02 -14.46
N THR A 86 3.17 25.45 -14.38
CA THR A 86 2.82 26.84 -14.09
C THR A 86 2.92 27.17 -12.60
N ALA A 87 2.44 26.28 -11.73
CA ALA A 87 2.38 26.54 -10.29
C ALA A 87 3.65 26.10 -9.52
N GLY A 88 4.50 25.27 -10.12
CA GLY A 88 5.80 24.90 -9.57
C GLY A 88 5.70 24.22 -8.20
N SER A 89 6.33 24.81 -7.19
CA SER A 89 6.37 24.30 -5.81
C SER A 89 5.09 24.53 -5.03
N LEU A 90 4.15 25.35 -5.52
CA LEU A 90 2.87 25.63 -4.84
C LEU A 90 1.89 24.47 -4.93
N VAL A 91 2.08 23.58 -5.91
CA VAL A 91 1.17 22.47 -6.20
C VAL A 91 1.93 21.17 -6.20
N ASP A 92 1.44 20.20 -5.45
CA ASP A 92 1.74 18.79 -5.66
C ASP A 92 0.62 18.13 -6.48
N ARG A 93 0.96 17.10 -7.26
CA ARG A 93 -0.01 16.36 -8.06
C ARG A 93 0.29 14.86 -8.05
N LYS A 94 -0.69 14.06 -7.62
CA LYS A 94 -0.57 12.61 -7.56
C LYS A 94 -1.70 11.96 -8.35
N TYR A 95 -1.37 10.96 -9.15
CA TYR A 95 -2.32 10.09 -9.83
C TYR A 95 -2.69 8.92 -8.92
N VAL A 96 -3.98 8.64 -8.78
CA VAL A 96 -4.47 7.58 -7.90
C VAL A 96 -4.27 6.21 -8.57
N PRO A 97 -3.44 5.31 -8.01
CA PRO A 97 -3.29 3.95 -8.49
C PRO A 97 -4.51 3.13 -8.07
N TYR A 98 -5.18 2.54 -9.05
CA TYR A 98 -6.38 1.74 -8.82
C TYR A 98 -6.61 0.78 -9.98
N SER A 99 -7.61 -0.10 -9.86
CA SER A 99 -7.87 -1.15 -10.84
C SER A 99 -8.09 -0.62 -12.27
N ALA A 100 -8.78 0.51 -12.44
CA ALA A 100 -9.20 1.07 -13.74
C ALA A 100 -9.98 0.11 -14.64
N SER A 101 -10.61 -0.90 -14.03
CA SER A 101 -11.29 -2.00 -14.70
C SER A 101 -12.74 -1.67 -15.06
N PHE A 102 -13.23 -2.28 -16.13
CA PHE A 102 -14.65 -2.35 -16.50
C PHE A 102 -15.08 -3.83 -16.58
N GLY A 103 -14.68 -4.65 -15.62
CA GLY A 103 -14.93 -6.10 -15.63
C GLY A 103 -14.25 -6.84 -16.79
N GLY A 104 -13.11 -6.34 -17.28
CA GLY A 104 -12.42 -6.89 -18.45
C GLY A 104 -13.10 -6.57 -19.79
N ALA A 105 -14.09 -5.67 -19.82
CA ALA A 105 -14.73 -5.27 -21.05
C ALA A 105 -13.84 -4.31 -21.85
N GLY A 106 -13.65 -4.66 -23.12
CA GLY A 106 -13.00 -3.80 -24.11
C GLY A 106 -11.47 -3.85 -24.12
N PRO A 107 -10.85 -3.33 -25.19
CA PRO A 107 -9.41 -3.47 -25.42
C PRO A 107 -8.56 -2.69 -24.41
N SER A 108 -9.14 -1.73 -23.69
CA SER A 108 -8.43 -0.88 -22.73
C SER A 108 -8.25 -1.52 -21.35
N THR A 109 -8.84 -2.67 -21.07
CA THR A 109 -8.74 -3.35 -19.75
C THR A 109 -8.09 -4.76 -19.78
N PRO A 110 -7.03 -5.04 -20.57
CA PRO A 110 -6.49 -6.39 -20.64
C PRO A 110 -5.98 -6.86 -19.26
N GLY A 111 -6.47 -8.02 -18.81
CA GLY A 111 -6.09 -8.60 -17.52
C GLY A 111 -6.67 -7.90 -16.28
N GLN A 112 -7.52 -6.88 -16.45
CA GLN A 112 -8.21 -6.21 -15.34
C GLN A 112 -9.60 -6.82 -15.18
N THR A 113 -9.84 -7.53 -14.07
CA THR A 113 -11.06 -8.33 -13.87
C THR A 113 -12.01 -7.78 -12.82
N ALA A 114 -11.60 -6.77 -12.04
CA ALA A 114 -12.47 -6.17 -11.03
C ALA A 114 -13.75 -5.59 -11.68
N SER A 115 -14.88 -5.67 -10.97
CA SER A 115 -16.11 -5.06 -11.47
C SER A 115 -15.95 -3.54 -11.62
N TYR A 116 -16.79 -2.92 -12.46
CA TYR A 116 -16.81 -1.46 -12.59
C TYR A 116 -17.05 -0.78 -11.23
N ALA A 117 -18.00 -1.31 -10.45
CA ALA A 117 -18.36 -0.77 -9.14
C ALA A 117 -17.17 -0.84 -8.16
N ASP A 118 -16.50 -1.98 -8.07
CA ASP A 118 -15.34 -2.15 -7.19
C ASP A 118 -14.17 -1.24 -7.63
N SER A 119 -13.98 -1.10 -8.95
CA SER A 119 -12.95 -0.22 -9.51
C SER A 119 -13.20 1.24 -9.10
N VAL A 120 -14.41 1.74 -9.30
CA VAL A 120 -14.81 3.11 -8.95
C VAL A 120 -14.70 3.35 -7.44
N GLN A 121 -15.25 2.43 -6.63
CA GLN A 121 -15.22 2.56 -5.17
C GLN A 121 -13.78 2.52 -4.65
N GLY A 122 -12.96 1.61 -5.17
CA GLY A 122 -11.55 1.51 -4.82
C GLY A 122 -10.76 2.79 -5.11
N ALA A 123 -10.99 3.42 -6.26
CA ALA A 123 -10.39 4.71 -6.60
C ALA A 123 -10.79 5.82 -5.62
N GLY A 124 -12.08 5.98 -5.35
CA GLY A 124 -12.58 7.01 -4.43
C GLY A 124 -12.03 6.82 -3.01
N ASN A 125 -12.06 5.58 -2.51
CA ASN A 125 -11.50 5.23 -1.20
C ASN A 125 -10.01 5.55 -1.12
N LYS A 126 -9.23 5.19 -2.15
CA LYS A 126 -7.79 5.44 -2.18
C LYS A 126 -7.46 6.93 -2.21
N ALA A 127 -8.22 7.73 -2.96
CA ALA A 127 -8.07 9.17 -3.00
C ALA A 127 -8.30 9.80 -1.62
N ILE A 128 -9.36 9.40 -0.91
CA ILE A 128 -9.64 9.89 0.45
C ILE A 128 -8.63 9.38 1.48
N GLU A 129 -8.18 8.13 1.39
CA GLU A 129 -7.09 7.60 2.22
C GLU A 129 -5.84 8.49 2.13
N TRP A 130 -5.42 8.81 0.91
CA TRP A 130 -4.27 9.68 0.66
C TRP A 130 -4.48 11.11 1.14
N ALA A 131 -5.66 11.70 0.88
CA ALA A 131 -5.99 13.03 1.34
C ALA A 131 -6.02 13.12 2.87
N ASN A 132 -6.60 12.13 3.55
CA ASN A 132 -6.61 12.02 5.01
C ASN A 132 -5.20 11.89 5.59
N ALA A 133 -4.34 11.08 4.97
CA ALA A 133 -2.95 10.95 5.38
C ALA A 133 -2.19 12.27 5.18
N ARG A 134 -2.45 13.00 4.09
CA ARG A 134 -1.81 14.27 3.77
C ARG A 134 -2.27 15.40 4.70
N VAL A 135 -3.57 15.55 4.96
CA VAL A 135 -4.07 16.61 5.87
C VAL A 135 -3.63 16.38 7.31
N THR A 136 -3.48 15.11 7.72
CA THR A 136 -2.94 14.78 9.05
C THR A 136 -1.48 15.26 9.19
N ARG A 137 -0.67 15.15 8.13
CA ARG A 137 0.73 15.60 8.13
C ARG A 137 0.89 17.10 7.82
N CYS A 138 -0.01 17.66 7.02
CA CYS A 138 0.03 19.02 6.50
C CYS A 138 -1.35 19.68 6.65
N PRO A 139 -1.72 20.17 7.85
CA PRO A 139 -3.08 20.65 8.14
C PRO A 139 -3.51 21.88 7.33
N SER A 140 -2.56 22.65 6.81
CA SER A 140 -2.84 23.84 5.99
C SER A 140 -2.97 23.54 4.49
N THR A 141 -2.65 22.32 4.05
CA THR A 141 -2.75 21.93 2.63
C THR A 141 -4.21 21.92 2.19
N LYS A 142 -4.48 22.54 1.04
CA LYS A 142 -5.76 22.43 0.33
C LYS A 142 -5.72 21.26 -0.65
N PHE A 143 -6.90 20.75 -0.97
CA PHE A 143 -7.07 19.57 -1.82
C PHE A 143 -7.93 19.90 -3.03
N ALA A 144 -7.54 19.37 -4.18
CA ALA A 144 -8.39 19.32 -5.36
C ALA A 144 -8.44 17.88 -5.88
N PHE A 145 -9.60 17.49 -6.41
CA PHE A 145 -9.81 16.19 -7.03
C PHE A 145 -10.22 16.41 -8.48
N VAL A 146 -9.54 15.74 -9.40
CA VAL A 146 -9.87 15.78 -10.83
C VAL A 146 -10.01 14.36 -11.34
N GLY A 147 -11.03 14.12 -12.16
CA GLY A 147 -11.36 12.78 -12.62
C GLY A 147 -11.73 12.79 -14.10
N TYR A 148 -11.37 11.74 -14.82
CA TYR A 148 -11.73 11.53 -16.22
C TYR A 148 -12.51 10.23 -16.40
N SER A 149 -13.63 10.26 -17.14
CA SER A 149 -14.47 9.08 -17.43
C SER A 149 -14.85 8.32 -16.14
N GLN A 150 -14.46 7.05 -15.98
CA GLN A 150 -14.61 6.29 -14.74
C GLN A 150 -14.05 7.02 -13.51
N GLY A 151 -12.90 7.69 -13.65
CA GLY A 151 -12.31 8.46 -12.57
C GLY A 151 -13.16 9.65 -12.14
N ALA A 152 -13.97 10.25 -13.04
CA ALA A 152 -14.92 11.30 -12.65
C ALA A 152 -16.03 10.75 -11.74
N HIS A 153 -16.49 9.52 -12.00
CA HIS A 153 -17.43 8.84 -11.12
C HIS A 153 -16.80 8.56 -9.74
N ALA A 154 -15.53 8.14 -9.71
CA ALA A 154 -14.81 7.93 -8.46
C ALA A 154 -14.59 9.24 -7.68
N VAL A 155 -14.32 10.37 -8.36
CA VAL A 155 -14.26 11.69 -7.72
C VAL A 155 -15.59 12.05 -7.06
N LYS A 156 -16.73 11.79 -7.72
CA LYS A 156 -18.04 11.97 -7.08
C LYS A 156 -18.13 11.21 -5.75
N GLY A 157 -17.79 9.92 -5.74
CA GLY A 157 -17.79 9.11 -4.52
C GLY A 157 -16.82 9.62 -3.44
N ALA A 158 -15.66 10.15 -3.84
CA ALA A 158 -14.73 10.79 -2.91
C ALA A 158 -15.34 12.06 -2.28
N LEU A 159 -16.01 12.90 -3.08
CA LEU A 159 -16.69 14.10 -2.59
C LEU A 159 -17.87 13.75 -1.69
N ASP A 160 -18.66 12.72 -2.03
CA ASP A 160 -19.75 12.24 -1.17
C ASP A 160 -19.21 11.87 0.23
N MET A 161 -18.06 11.17 0.32
CA MET A 161 -17.41 10.86 1.60
C MET A 161 -16.98 12.12 2.39
N ILE A 162 -16.56 13.18 1.71
CA ILE A 162 -16.23 14.46 2.37
C ILE A 162 -17.49 15.12 2.91
N LEU A 163 -18.52 15.24 2.07
CA LEU A 163 -19.79 15.89 2.43
C LEU A 163 -20.53 15.15 3.55
N GLU A 164 -20.38 13.83 3.63
CA GLU A 164 -20.95 12.98 4.68
C GLU A 164 -20.11 12.96 5.97
N GLY A 165 -19.00 13.69 6.04
CA GLY A 165 -18.14 13.74 7.22
C GLY A 165 -17.33 12.45 7.46
N LYS A 166 -17.15 11.61 6.43
CA LYS A 166 -16.35 10.37 6.48
C LYS A 166 -14.88 10.60 6.12
N SER A 167 -14.49 11.86 5.93
CA SER A 167 -13.14 12.31 5.60
C SER A 167 -12.61 13.29 6.66
N LYS A 168 -11.29 13.37 6.79
CA LYS A 168 -10.59 14.41 7.56
C LYS A 168 -10.37 15.69 6.74
N VAL A 169 -10.61 15.63 5.43
CA VAL A 169 -10.62 16.81 4.55
C VAL A 169 -11.93 17.56 4.79
N THR A 170 -11.82 18.86 5.06
CA THR A 170 -12.94 19.78 5.35
C THR A 170 -12.87 21.02 4.47
#